data_AF-A0A1G1VBA5-F1
#
_entry.id   AF-A0A1G1VBA5-F1
#
_cell.length_a   1.000
_cell.length_b   1.000
_cell.length_c   1.000
_cell.angle_alpha   90.00
_cell.angle_beta   90.00
_cell.angle_gamma   90.00
#
_symmetry.space_group_name_H-M   'P 1'
#
loop_
_entity.id
_entity.type
_entity.pdbx_description
1 polymer ?
#
loop_
_entity_poly.entity_id
_entity_poly.type
_entity_poly.pdbx_seq_one_letter_code
_entity_poly.pdbx_strand_id
1 'polypeptide(L)'
;MQRVSVYIPEDTRKRINFIAKAKSKAESEIIRNALEEGLERIYPKSASAQALLDFSKKAEKIPTPPGSPTDVSVNHDYYAWGGKKKKHD
;
A
#
# COMPACT_ATOMS: atom_id res chain seq x y z
N MET A 1 -10.82 -17.10 21.55
CA MET A 1 -11.78 -16.37 20.69
C MET A 1 -12.43 -15.29 21.57
N GLN A 2 -12.30 -14.01 21.22
CA GLN A 2 -12.92 -12.91 21.97
C GLN A 2 -14.27 -12.57 21.34
N ARG A 3 -15.30 -12.34 22.18
CA ARG A 3 -16.61 -11.87 21.71
C ARG A 3 -16.58 -10.34 21.64
N VAL A 4 -16.94 -9.82 20.48
CA VAL A 4 -17.11 -8.37 20.24
C VAL A 4 -18.52 -8.16 19.71
N SER A 5 -19.24 -7.22 20.33
CA SER A 5 -20.57 -6.81 19.88
C SER A 5 -20.45 -5.45 19.20
N VAL A 6 -20.90 -5.35 17.95
CA VAL A 6 -20.84 -4.13 17.15
C VAL A 6 -22.24 -3.80 16.67
N TYR A 7 -22.63 -2.54 16.77
CA TYR A 7 -23.87 -2.06 16.19
C TYR A 7 -23.73 -1.94 14.66
N ILE A 8 -24.63 -2.59 13.92
CA ILE A 8 -24.66 -2.56 12.45
C ILE A 8 -25.99 -1.91 12.03
N PRO A 9 -25.97 -0.84 11.21
CA PRO A 9 -27.19 -0.25 10.69
C PRO A 9 -28.03 -1.24 9.88
N GLU A 10 -29.35 -1.10 9.93
CA GLU A 10 -30.30 -2.01 9.26
C GLU A 10 -30.02 -2.17 7.76
N ASP A 11 -29.66 -1.08 7.07
CA ASP A 11 -29.34 -1.15 5.63
C ASP A 11 -28.09 -1.98 5.33
N THR A 12 -27.07 -1.89 6.19
CA THR A 12 -25.86 -2.71 6.09
C THR A 12 -26.18 -4.17 6.36
N ARG A 13 -27.03 -4.45 7.35
CA ARG A 13 -27.49 -5.81 7.67
C ARG A 13 -28.23 -6.46 6.50
N LYS A 14 -29.13 -5.72 5.84
CA LYS A 14 -29.83 -6.19 4.62
C LYS A 14 -28.85 -6.56 3.50
N ARG A 15 -27.82 -5.74 3.28
CA ARG A 15 -26.76 -6.02 2.29
C ARG A 15 -25.98 -7.27 2.65
N ILE A 16 -25.59 -7.44 3.92
CA ILE A 16 -24.88 -8.64 4.40
C ILE A 16 -25.72 -9.89 4.14
N ASN A 17 -27.01 -9.86 4.49
CA ASN A 17 -27.91 -11.00 4.27
C ASN A 17 -28.06 -11.35 2.79
N PHE A 18 -28.21 -10.34 1.93
CA PHE A 18 -28.28 -10.54 0.47
C PHE A 18 -27.02 -11.22 -0.07
N ILE A 19 -25.83 -10.74 0.34
CA ILE A 19 -24.55 -11.30 -0.10
C ILE A 19 -24.36 -12.71 0.46
N ALA A 20 -24.73 -12.95 1.71
CA ALA A 20 -24.64 -14.26 2.36
C ALA A 20 -25.47 -15.31 1.59
N LYS A 21 -26.71 -14.95 1.21
CA LYS A 21 -27.57 -15.79 0.37
C LYS A 21 -27.00 -16.01 -1.02
N ALA A 22 -26.54 -14.95 -1.69
CA ALA A 22 -25.99 -15.04 -3.04
C ALA A 22 -24.72 -15.92 -3.10
N LYS A 23 -23.92 -15.92 -2.03
CA LYS A 23 -22.67 -16.70 -1.94
C LYS A 23 -22.81 -18.03 -1.20
N SER A 24 -24.01 -18.39 -0.73
CA SER A 24 -24.27 -19.58 0.11
C SER A 24 -23.32 -19.69 1.31
N LYS A 25 -23.06 -18.56 1.98
CA LYS A 25 -22.13 -18.46 3.12
C LYS A 25 -22.84 -17.93 4.36
N ALA A 26 -22.28 -18.19 5.54
CA ALA A 26 -22.78 -17.64 6.80
C ALA A 26 -22.55 -16.12 6.87
N GLU A 27 -23.49 -15.37 7.47
CA GLU A 27 -23.34 -13.91 7.66
C GLU A 27 -22.06 -13.56 8.42
N SER A 28 -21.70 -14.37 9.42
CA SER A 28 -20.47 -14.21 10.21
C SER A 28 -19.20 -14.30 9.37
N GLU A 29 -19.18 -15.16 8.35
CA GLU A 29 -18.05 -15.28 7.43
C GLU A 29 -17.95 -14.03 6.54
N ILE A 30 -19.08 -13.55 6.02
CA ILE A 30 -19.13 -12.31 5.23
C ILE A 30 -18.64 -11.12 6.06
N ILE A 31 -19.10 -11.00 7.31
CA ILE A 31 -18.69 -9.92 8.21
C ILE A 31 -17.19 -9.99 8.50
N ARG A 32 -16.66 -11.18 8.81
CA ARG A 32 -15.23 -11.34 9.09
C ARG A 32 -14.38 -10.93 7.90
N ASN A 33 -14.70 -11.42 6.70
CA ASN A 33 -13.92 -11.12 5.50
C ASN A 33 -13.99 -9.62 5.17
N ALA A 34 -15.17 -9.00 5.30
CA ALA A 34 -15.33 -7.56 5.08
C ALA A 34 -14.52 -6.72 6.08
N LEU A 35 -14.42 -7.17 7.34
CA LEU A 35 -13.59 -6.52 8.35
C LEU A 35 -12.10 -6.67 8.05
N GLU A 36 -11.64 -7.86 7.66
CA GLU A 36 -10.24 -8.09 7.25
C GLU A 36 -9.86 -7.23 6.05
N GLU A 37 -10.65 -7.27 4.97
CA GLU A 37 -10.43 -6.44 3.78
C GLU A 37 -10.49 -4.93 4.09
N GLY A 38 -11.42 -4.52 4.97
CA GLY A 38 -11.54 -3.14 5.41
C GLY A 38 -10.32 -2.66 6.19
N LEU A 39 -9.83 -3.49 7.13
CA LEU A 39 -8.64 -3.20 7.92
C LEU A 39 -7.38 -3.12 7.07
N GLU A 40 -7.22 -4.02 6.08
CA GLU A 40 -6.09 -3.95 5.14
C GLU A 40 -6.10 -2.68 4.29
N ARG A 41 -7.28 -2.14 3.95
CA ARG A 41 -7.40 -0.89 3.20
C ARG A 41 -7.14 0.34 4.05
N ILE A 42 -7.61 0.36 5.29
CA ILE A 42 -7.47 1.51 6.20
C ILE A 42 -6.04 1.58 6.76
N TYR A 43 -5.49 0.42 7.14
CA TYR A 43 -4.13 0.26 7.64
C TYR A 43 -3.41 -0.77 6.77
N PRO A 44 -3.01 -0.40 5.54
CA PRO A 44 -2.13 -1.26 4.77
C PRO A 44 -0.89 -1.49 5.63
N LYS A 45 -0.58 -2.76 5.92
CA LYS A 45 0.68 -3.13 6.60
C LYS A 45 1.77 -2.37 5.88
N SER A 46 2.39 -1.40 6.58
CA SER A 46 3.22 -0.41 5.93
C SER A 46 4.37 -1.13 5.26
N ALA A 47 4.24 -1.33 3.96
CA ALA A 47 5.34 -1.79 3.14
C ALA A 47 6.42 -0.70 3.06
N SER A 48 6.28 0.47 3.67
CA SER A 48 7.25 1.57 3.52
C SER A 48 8.66 1.17 3.94
N ALA A 49 8.86 0.61 5.14
CA ALA A 49 10.19 0.21 5.57
C ALA A 49 10.74 -0.98 4.76
N GLN A 50 9.91 -2.02 4.54
CA GLN A 50 10.34 -3.21 3.81
C GLN A 50 10.54 -2.92 2.31
N ALA A 51 9.71 -2.10 1.69
CA ALA A 51 9.83 -1.69 0.29
C ALA A 51 11.03 -0.78 0.09
N LEU A 52 11.39 0.09 1.05
CA LEU A 52 12.64 0.84 1.01
C LEU A 52 13.85 -0.11 1.07
N LEU A 53 13.82 -1.11 1.96
CA LEU A 53 14.87 -2.13 2.04
C LEU A 53 14.98 -2.97 0.76
N ASP A 54 13.84 -3.37 0.19
CA ASP A 54 13.79 -4.14 -1.06
C ASP A 54 14.23 -3.29 -2.26
N PHE A 55 13.93 -2.00 -2.25
CA PHE A 55 14.38 -1.03 -3.25
C PHE A 55 15.89 -0.82 -3.17
N SER A 56 16.47 -0.62 -1.98
CA SER A 56 17.92 -0.51 -1.78
C SER A 56 18.66 -1.75 -2.27
N LYS A 57 18.18 -2.96 -1.93
CA LYS A 57 18.75 -4.22 -2.43
C LYS A 57 18.67 -4.38 -3.95
N LYS A 58 17.63 -3.84 -4.59
CA LYS A 58 17.53 -3.81 -6.06
C LYS A 58 18.50 -2.79 -6.66
N ALA A 59 18.65 -1.62 -6.05
CA ALA A 59 19.57 -0.59 -6.51
C ALA A 59 21.02 -1.06 -6.50
N GLU A 60 21.46 -1.80 -5.46
CA GLU A 60 22.80 -2.39 -5.38
C GLU A 60 23.13 -3.36 -6.53
N LYS A 61 22.12 -4.00 -7.12
CA LYS A 61 22.29 -4.96 -8.21
C LYS A 61 22.37 -4.30 -9.59
N ILE A 62 22.06 -3.01 -9.68
CA ILE A 62 22.11 -2.27 -10.95
C ILE A 62 23.49 -1.63 -11.04
N PRO A 63 24.37 -2.09 -11.95
CA PRO A 63 25.69 -1.50 -12.09
C PRO A 63 25.56 -0.08 -12.61
N THR A 64 26.05 0.89 -11.84
CA THR A 64 26.13 2.29 -12.27
C THR A 64 27.30 2.44 -13.25
N PRO A 65 27.06 2.86 -14.50
CA PRO A 65 28.14 3.09 -15.45
C PRO A 65 29.18 4.09 -14.91
N PRO A 66 30.48 3.91 -15.20
CA PRO A 66 31.50 4.88 -14.84
C PRO A 66 31.16 6.28 -15.38
N GLY A 67 31.26 7.30 -14.53
CA GLY A 67 30.90 8.69 -14.90
C GLY A 67 29.42 9.04 -14.68
N SER A 68 28.62 8.13 -14.11
CA SER A 68 27.25 8.43 -13.72
C SER A 68 27.20 9.50 -12.63
N PRO A 69 26.27 10.47 -12.71
CA PRO A 69 26.15 11.51 -11.69
C PRO A 69 25.74 10.94 -10.34
N THR A 70 26.36 11.42 -9.26
CA THR A 70 25.99 11.04 -7.88
C THR A 70 24.88 11.92 -7.29
N ASP A 71 24.54 13.00 -7.98
CA ASP A 71 23.63 14.06 -7.54
C ASP A 71 22.27 14.03 -8.27
N VAL A 72 21.91 12.89 -8.86
CA VAL A 72 20.66 12.74 -9.65
C VAL A 72 19.41 13.07 -8.81
N SER A 73 19.38 12.73 -7.53
CA SER A 73 18.23 13.07 -6.66
C SER A 73 18.02 14.59 -6.53
N VAL A 74 19.11 15.35 -6.43
CA VAL A 74 19.10 16.81 -6.25
C VAL A 74 18.92 17.54 -7.58
N ASN A 75 19.51 16.99 -8.64
CA ASN A 75 19.60 17.60 -9.97
C ASN A 75 18.78 16.85 -11.04
N HIS A 76 17.71 16.13 -10.64
CA HIS A 76 16.90 15.34 -11.59
C HIS A 76 16.33 16.20 -12.71
N ASP A 77 15.86 17.42 -12.42
CA ASP A 77 15.36 18.34 -13.44
C ASP A 77 16.43 18.75 -14.46
N TYR A 78 17.68 18.90 -14.02
CA TYR A 78 18.80 19.20 -14.91
C TYR A 78 19.03 18.03 -15.89
N TYR A 79 19.04 16.81 -15.39
CA TYR A 79 19.29 15.62 -16.21
C TYR A 79 18.10 15.22 -17.09
N ALA A 80 16.87 15.43 -16.62
CA ALA A 80 15.66 15.07 -17.36
C ALA A 80 15.27 16.14 -18.40
N TRP A 81 15.44 17.42 -18.08
CA TRP A 81 14.87 18.53 -18.84
C TRP A 81 15.88 19.61 -19.26
N GLY A 82 17.16 19.46 -18.91
CA GLY A 82 18.19 20.43 -19.29
C GLY A 82 18.12 21.78 -18.57
N GLY A 83 17.55 21.79 -17.35
CA GLY A 83 17.43 23.00 -16.52
C GLY A 83 18.77 23.57 -16.03
N LYS A 84 18.76 24.43 -15.00
CA LYS A 84 20.01 24.87 -14.35
C LYS A 84 20.44 23.87 -13.29
N LYS A 85 21.70 23.42 -13.35
CA LYS A 85 22.28 22.54 -12.32
C LYS A 85 22.41 23.29 -10.99
N LYS A 86 21.84 22.75 -9.92
CA LYS A 86 22.02 23.26 -8.55
C LYS A 86 23.41 22.83 -8.06
N LYS A 87 24.22 23.80 -7.62
CA LYS A 87 25.49 23.54 -6.92
C LYS A 87 25.19 23.43 -5.44
N HIS A 88 25.73 22.40 -4.81
CA HIS A 88 25.78 22.30 -3.36
C HIS A 88 27.07 23.00 -2.91
N ASP A 89 26.95 23.96 -1.98
CA ASP A 89 28.08 24.40 -1.14
C ASP A 89 28.36 23.32 -0.07
#